data_AF-A0A3L7QSL4-F1
#
_entry.id   AF-A0A3L7QSL4-F1
#
_cell.length_a   1.000
_cell.length_b   1.000
_cell.length_c   1.000
_cell.angle_alpha   90.00
_cell.angle_beta   90.00
_cell.angle_gamma   90.00
#
_symmetry.space_group_name_H-M   'P 1'
#
loop_
_entity.id
_entity.type
_entity.pdbx_description
1 polymer ?
#
loop_
_entity_poly.entity_id
_entity_poly.type
_entity_poly.pdbx_seq_one_letter_code
_entity_poly.pdbx_strand_id
1 'polypeptide(L)'
;FLDKLLQTKKALAPADWTERSVVEFTATGKPATWFCHALTGHEWLLRLVFRVPKNSFNEDELNSSLDIPTLNNTEGLEIYGNESRVRVGNLKKSPWQQITILVHRLSEIQNDEFKSFIDSATAAHLDHIKRLSLKPEDLMPWKLHGDKWHLGEKGFPIGKKLYWDRNILQDILDCAGKSGKNLEIQWDNRDCVTFRVKGVTHSWMMVKTKGNEFLEVRLSGPSGKVNLDMAKGIGFEQELIEHRNEMDVIVLKFRKPEDFSLPKLSDFFKEHLGHFIKMKSEN
;
A
#
# COMPACT_ATOMS: atom_id res chain seq x y z
N PHE A 1 5.91 -11.64 35.21
CA PHE A 1 6.19 -12.72 34.24
C PHE A 1 5.83 -12.30 32.83
N LEU A 2 4.55 -12.02 32.55
CA LEU A 2 4.07 -11.64 31.21
C LEU A 2 4.86 -10.48 30.57
N ASP A 3 5.08 -9.39 31.30
CA ASP A 3 5.87 -8.24 30.81
C ASP A 3 7.28 -8.67 30.34
N LYS A 4 8.03 -9.40 31.19
CA LYS A 4 9.34 -9.95 30.81
C LYS A 4 9.27 -10.85 29.58
N LEU A 5 8.23 -11.68 29.46
CA LEU A 5 8.02 -12.55 28.31
C LEU A 5 7.78 -11.74 27.03
N LEU A 6 6.91 -10.73 27.08
CA LEU A 6 6.59 -9.86 25.94
C LEU A 6 7.76 -8.96 25.55
N GLN A 7 8.57 -8.50 26.49
CA GLN A 7 9.80 -7.74 26.21
C GLN A 7 10.84 -8.53 25.40
N THR A 8 10.81 -9.88 25.43
CA THR A 8 11.66 -10.68 24.54
C THR A 8 11.29 -10.53 23.06
N LYS A 9 10.11 -10.01 22.76
CA LYS A 9 9.59 -9.82 21.40
C LYS A 9 9.96 -8.42 20.91
N LYS A 10 11.13 -8.29 20.27
CA LYS A 10 11.74 -7.02 19.82
C LYS A 10 10.84 -6.04 19.05
N ALA A 11 9.75 -6.52 18.46
CA ALA A 11 8.81 -5.71 17.67
C ALA A 11 7.60 -5.20 18.48
N LEU A 12 7.53 -5.50 19.77
CA LEU A 12 6.61 -4.87 20.71
C LEU A 12 7.30 -3.69 21.42
N ALA A 13 6.53 -2.65 21.71
CA ALA A 13 6.95 -1.57 22.57
C ALA A 13 7.05 -2.05 24.03
N PRO A 14 7.81 -1.35 24.88
CA PRO A 14 7.77 -1.56 26.33
C PRO A 14 6.33 -1.43 26.87
N ALA A 15 6.04 -2.13 27.97
CA ALA A 15 4.75 -2.04 28.64
C ALA A 15 4.41 -0.59 29.02
N ASP A 16 3.20 -0.15 28.68
CA ASP A 16 2.65 1.12 29.11
C ASP A 16 1.84 0.95 30.39
N TRP A 17 2.24 1.69 31.43
CA TRP A 17 1.66 1.69 32.78
C TRP A 17 0.92 2.99 33.11
N THR A 18 0.65 3.83 32.10
CA THR A 18 0.05 5.15 32.29
C THR A 18 -1.35 5.05 32.93
N GLU A 19 -2.12 4.03 32.55
CA GLU A 19 -3.46 3.79 33.09
C GLU A 19 -3.43 2.95 34.38
N ARG A 20 -4.12 3.41 35.42
CA ARG A 20 -4.06 2.80 36.77
C ARG A 20 -4.45 1.32 36.80
N SER A 21 -5.40 0.91 35.97
CA SER A 21 -6.00 -0.43 35.98
C SER A 21 -5.72 -1.25 34.72
N VAL A 22 -4.88 -0.75 33.81
CA VAL A 22 -4.58 -1.37 32.52
C VAL A 22 -3.10 -1.25 32.22
N VAL A 23 -2.46 -2.38 31.95
CA VAL A 23 -1.13 -2.41 31.34
C VAL A 23 -1.29 -2.71 29.87
N GLU A 24 -0.84 -1.81 29.01
CA GLU A 24 -0.97 -1.93 27.55
C GLU A 24 0.36 -2.35 26.90
N PHE A 25 0.26 -3.25 25.93
CA PHE A 25 1.37 -3.65 25.07
C PHE A 25 0.98 -3.39 23.61
N THR A 26 1.80 -2.60 22.91
CA THR A 26 1.56 -2.22 21.51
C THR A 26 2.70 -2.67 20.59
N ALA A 27 2.46 -2.66 19.29
CA ALA A 27 3.55 -2.80 18.32
C ALA A 27 4.40 -1.51 18.28
N THR A 28 5.72 -1.66 18.14
CA THR A 28 6.65 -0.51 18.11
C THR A 28 6.27 0.50 17.04
N GLY A 29 6.12 1.77 17.44
CA GLY A 29 5.80 2.88 16.54
C GLY A 29 4.33 2.95 16.07
N LYS A 30 3.43 2.11 16.60
CA LYS A 30 2.00 2.11 16.25
C LYS A 30 1.10 2.00 17.50
N PRO A 31 0.97 3.09 18.27
CA PRO A 31 0.23 3.08 19.53
C PRO A 31 -1.27 2.77 19.34
N ALA A 32 -1.86 3.12 18.19
CA ALA A 32 -3.28 2.86 17.91
C ALA A 32 -3.62 1.36 17.70
N THR A 33 -2.62 0.47 17.66
CA THR A 33 -2.80 -0.98 17.48
C THR A 33 -2.17 -1.74 18.64
N TRP A 34 -2.91 -1.84 19.74
CA TRP A 34 -2.51 -2.64 20.89
C TRP A 34 -2.64 -4.14 20.62
N PHE A 35 -1.67 -4.89 21.14
CA PHE A 35 -1.61 -6.34 21.11
C PHE A 35 -2.27 -6.96 22.33
N CYS A 36 -1.95 -6.46 23.52
CA CYS A 36 -2.44 -7.00 24.79
C CYS A 36 -2.83 -5.88 25.76
N HIS A 37 -3.97 -6.07 26.43
CA HIS A 37 -4.36 -5.35 27.64
C HIS A 37 -4.39 -6.32 28.81
N ALA A 38 -3.63 -6.01 29.86
CA ALA A 38 -3.72 -6.70 31.14
C ALA A 38 -4.49 -5.82 32.12
N LEU A 39 -5.74 -6.17 32.40
CA LEU A 39 -6.61 -5.43 33.32
C LEU A 39 -6.35 -5.91 34.75
N THR A 40 -5.80 -5.03 35.57
CA THR A 40 -5.35 -5.30 36.94
C THR A 40 -6.35 -4.87 38.02
N GLY A 41 -7.48 -4.26 37.61
CA GLY A 41 -8.48 -3.70 38.54
C GLY A 41 -9.47 -4.72 39.12
N HIS A 42 -9.37 -5.99 38.76
CA HIS A 42 -10.22 -7.04 39.31
C HIS A 42 -9.60 -7.62 40.60
N GLU A 43 -10.44 -7.94 41.58
CA GLU A 43 -10.00 -8.33 42.93
C GLU A 43 -9.19 -9.65 42.95
N TRP A 44 -9.63 -10.67 42.20
CA TRP A 44 -9.08 -12.02 42.26
C TRP A 44 -8.42 -12.49 40.96
N LEU A 45 -8.64 -11.78 39.86
CA LEU A 45 -8.30 -12.26 38.52
C LEU A 45 -7.55 -11.19 37.73
N LEU A 46 -6.44 -11.54 37.12
CA LEU A 46 -5.83 -10.76 36.07
C LEU A 46 -6.52 -11.11 34.75
N ARG A 47 -7.22 -10.14 34.15
CA ARG A 47 -7.84 -10.35 32.83
C ARG A 47 -6.86 -9.93 31.74
N LEU A 48 -6.39 -10.89 30.96
CA LEU A 48 -5.56 -10.67 29.79
C LEU A 48 -6.43 -10.67 28.54
N VAL A 49 -6.35 -9.61 27.74
CA VAL A 49 -7.09 -9.47 26.49
C VAL A 49 -6.09 -9.30 25.36
N PHE A 50 -6.08 -10.22 24.40
CA PHE A 50 -5.21 -10.19 23.23
C PHE A 50 -6.00 -9.89 21.95
N ARG A 51 -5.37 -9.16 21.02
CA ARG A 51 -5.87 -8.93 19.67
C ARG A 51 -5.02 -9.64 18.65
N VAL A 52 -5.64 -10.52 17.89
CA VAL A 52 -5.03 -11.26 16.77
C VAL A 52 -5.95 -11.17 15.55
N PRO A 53 -5.50 -11.46 14.33
CA PRO A 53 -6.35 -11.44 13.14
C PRO A 53 -7.55 -12.39 13.29
N LYS A 54 -8.65 -12.11 12.59
CA LYS A 54 -9.80 -13.03 12.57
C LYS A 54 -9.41 -14.47 12.27
N ASN A 55 -10.06 -15.39 12.98
CA ASN A 55 -9.90 -16.84 12.81
C ASN A 55 -8.47 -17.35 13.02
N SER A 56 -7.70 -16.69 13.90
CA SER A 56 -6.33 -17.12 14.21
C SER A 56 -6.29 -18.26 15.23
N PHE A 57 -7.28 -18.32 16.13
CA PHE A 57 -7.39 -19.36 17.15
C PHE A 57 -8.81 -19.93 17.21
N ASN A 58 -8.90 -21.22 17.52
CA ASN A 58 -10.12 -21.92 17.89
C ASN A 58 -10.25 -21.92 19.43
N GLU A 59 -11.46 -21.74 19.96
CA GLU A 59 -11.69 -21.66 21.41
C GLU A 59 -11.42 -22.99 22.14
N ASP A 60 -11.90 -24.10 21.60
CA ASP A 60 -11.82 -25.41 22.25
C ASP A 60 -10.38 -25.94 22.25
N GLU A 61 -9.66 -25.75 21.14
CA GLU A 61 -8.23 -26.10 21.02
C GLU A 61 -7.38 -25.28 22.00
N LEU A 62 -7.65 -23.97 22.10
CA LEU A 62 -6.90 -23.10 23.00
C LEU A 62 -7.21 -23.40 24.47
N ASN A 63 -8.47 -23.68 24.80
CA ASN A 63 -8.85 -24.13 26.15
C ASN A 63 -8.12 -25.42 26.54
N SER A 64 -8.12 -26.40 25.63
CA SER A 64 -7.47 -27.69 25.86
C SER A 64 -5.94 -27.54 25.99
N SER A 65 -5.33 -26.66 25.19
CA SER A 65 -3.89 -26.43 25.23
C SER A 65 -3.43 -25.68 26.47
N LEU A 66 -4.19 -24.68 26.93
CA LEU A 66 -3.80 -23.90 28.10
C LEU A 66 -4.18 -24.60 29.43
N ASP A 67 -5.16 -25.49 29.40
CA ASP A 67 -5.64 -26.31 30.52
C ASP A 67 -5.85 -25.50 31.82
N ILE A 68 -6.39 -24.29 31.66
CA ILE A 68 -6.67 -23.41 32.80
C ILE A 68 -7.96 -23.89 33.47
N PRO A 69 -7.93 -24.30 34.75
CA PRO A 69 -9.10 -24.86 35.42
C PRO A 69 -10.23 -23.83 35.51
N THR A 70 -11.48 -24.28 35.60
CA THR A 70 -12.60 -23.38 35.92
C THR A 70 -12.44 -22.77 37.31
N LEU A 71 -13.21 -21.73 37.64
CA LEU A 71 -13.14 -21.14 38.98
C LEU A 71 -13.50 -22.17 40.07
N ASN A 72 -14.53 -22.98 39.84
CA ASN A 72 -14.93 -24.04 40.77
C ASN A 72 -13.84 -25.11 41.00
N ASN A 73 -13.01 -25.36 40.00
CA ASN A 73 -11.90 -26.31 40.07
C ASN A 73 -10.59 -25.63 40.50
N THR A 74 -10.63 -24.36 40.90
CA THR A 74 -9.49 -23.61 41.40
C THR A 74 -9.61 -23.48 42.91
N GLU A 75 -8.61 -23.99 43.63
CA GLU A 75 -8.56 -23.91 45.09
C GLU A 75 -8.65 -22.45 45.58
N GLY A 76 -9.64 -22.18 46.43
CA GLY A 76 -9.98 -20.87 46.97
C GLY A 76 -11.05 -20.09 46.19
N LEU A 77 -11.56 -20.63 45.08
CA LEU A 77 -12.57 -19.98 44.21
C LEU A 77 -13.76 -20.91 43.86
N GLU A 78 -14.03 -21.92 44.69
CA GLU A 78 -14.87 -23.08 44.38
C GLU A 78 -16.37 -22.78 44.13
N ILE A 79 -16.81 -21.53 44.34
CA ILE A 79 -18.23 -21.11 44.35
C ILE A 79 -18.58 -20.20 43.17
N TYR A 80 -17.59 -19.75 42.38
CA TYR A 80 -17.78 -18.65 41.42
C TYR A 80 -18.19 -19.07 40.00
N GLY A 81 -18.11 -20.36 39.66
CA GLY A 81 -18.67 -20.91 38.42
C GLY A 81 -17.80 -21.94 37.69
N ASN A 82 -18.43 -22.68 36.78
CA ASN A 82 -17.80 -23.71 35.93
C ASN A 82 -17.52 -23.24 34.50
N GLU A 83 -17.64 -21.94 34.26
CA GLU A 83 -17.30 -21.37 32.96
C GLU A 83 -15.81 -21.47 32.68
N SER A 84 -15.44 -21.81 31.44
CA SER A 84 -14.05 -21.75 31.02
C SER A 84 -13.52 -20.32 31.15
N ARG A 85 -12.27 -20.18 31.57
CA ARG A 85 -11.59 -18.89 31.76
C ARG A 85 -10.90 -18.37 30.50
N VAL A 86 -11.01 -19.09 29.38
CA VAL A 86 -10.47 -18.71 28.07
C VAL A 86 -11.63 -18.58 27.08
N ARG A 87 -11.79 -17.37 26.54
CA ARG A 87 -12.81 -17.05 25.52
C ARG A 87 -12.15 -16.50 24.27
N VAL A 88 -12.63 -16.92 23.11
CA VAL A 88 -12.15 -16.50 21.80
C VAL A 88 -13.33 -16.03 20.96
N GLY A 89 -13.30 -14.77 20.52
CA GLY A 89 -14.41 -14.17 19.80
C GLY A 89 -13.96 -13.21 18.71
N ASN A 90 -14.56 -13.32 17.52
CA ASN A 90 -14.36 -12.35 16.44
C ASN A 90 -15.10 -11.04 16.74
N LEU A 91 -14.39 -9.91 16.69
CA LEU A 91 -15.02 -8.60 16.89
C LEU A 91 -15.92 -8.25 15.69
N LYS A 92 -17.14 -7.78 15.99
CA LYS A 92 -18.10 -7.33 14.97
C LYS A 92 -17.54 -6.10 14.25
N LYS A 93 -17.66 -6.07 12.92
CA LYS A 93 -17.20 -4.96 12.05
C LYS A 93 -15.74 -4.53 12.29
N SER A 94 -14.88 -5.47 12.65
CA SER A 94 -13.47 -5.26 12.95
C SER A 94 -12.63 -6.40 12.34
N PRO A 95 -11.37 -6.21 11.93
CA PRO A 95 -10.51 -7.27 11.41
C PRO A 95 -9.90 -8.17 12.50
N TRP A 96 -10.23 -7.92 13.77
CA TRP A 96 -9.63 -8.58 14.92
C TRP A 96 -10.51 -9.70 15.50
N GLN A 97 -9.84 -10.75 15.95
CA GLN A 97 -10.29 -11.70 16.96
C GLN A 97 -9.75 -11.26 18.32
N GLN A 98 -10.58 -11.36 19.34
CA GLN A 98 -10.24 -11.10 20.73
C GLN A 98 -10.12 -12.43 21.47
N ILE A 99 -9.04 -12.58 22.21
CA ILE A 99 -8.82 -13.70 23.12
C ILE A 99 -8.79 -13.13 24.54
N THR A 100 -9.60 -13.67 25.44
CA THR A 100 -9.67 -13.25 26.84
C THR A 100 -9.32 -14.40 27.74
N ILE A 101 -8.33 -14.22 28.61
CA ILE A 101 -7.84 -15.20 29.57
C ILE A 101 -7.97 -14.61 30.98
N LEU A 102 -8.66 -15.30 31.89
CA LEU A 102 -8.76 -14.92 33.29
C LEU A 102 -7.77 -15.73 34.13
N VAL A 103 -6.71 -15.07 34.60
CA VAL A 103 -5.61 -15.70 35.34
C VAL A 103 -5.76 -15.41 36.82
N HIS A 104 -5.66 -16.44 37.66
CA HIS A 104 -5.66 -16.32 39.12
C HIS A 104 -4.26 -16.55 39.70
N ARG A 105 -3.55 -17.59 39.24
CA ARG A 105 -2.23 -17.98 39.76
C ARG A 105 -1.17 -17.89 38.67
N LEU A 106 0.05 -17.53 39.07
CA LEU A 106 1.18 -17.44 38.12
C LEU A 106 1.48 -18.79 37.44
N SER A 107 1.32 -19.90 38.16
CA SER A 107 1.55 -21.25 37.63
C SER A 107 0.67 -21.61 36.44
N GLU A 108 -0.49 -20.95 36.28
CA GLU A 108 -1.42 -21.19 35.16
C GLU A 108 -0.87 -20.68 33.82
N ILE A 109 0.09 -19.74 33.86
CA ILE A 109 0.66 -19.12 32.67
C ILE A 109 2.18 -19.25 32.59
N GLN A 110 2.84 -19.70 33.66
CA GLN A 110 4.29 -19.94 33.68
C GLN A 110 4.62 -21.36 33.18
N ASN A 111 4.07 -21.72 32.02
CA ASN A 111 4.27 -23.00 31.35
C ASN A 111 4.64 -22.78 29.87
N ASP A 112 4.94 -23.86 29.15
CA ASP A 112 5.43 -23.77 27.76
C ASP A 112 4.28 -23.61 26.77
N GLU A 113 3.09 -24.10 27.11
CA GLU A 113 1.86 -23.97 26.34
C GLU A 113 1.47 -22.49 26.21
N PHE A 114 1.49 -21.76 27.33
CA PHE A 114 1.23 -20.32 27.33
C PHE A 114 2.31 -19.54 26.59
N LYS A 115 3.59 -19.91 26.70
CA LYS A 115 4.66 -19.28 25.90
C LYS A 115 4.45 -19.50 24.40
N SER A 116 4.09 -20.72 24.00
CA SER A 116 3.78 -21.07 22.60
C SER A 116 2.58 -20.28 22.07
N PHE A 117 1.55 -20.11 22.89
CA PHE A 117 0.43 -19.22 22.60
C PHE A 117 0.90 -17.77 22.38
N ILE A 118 1.70 -17.21 23.29
CA ILE A 118 2.21 -15.84 23.17
C ILE A 118 3.05 -15.65 21.90
N ASP A 119 3.88 -16.64 21.55
CA ASP A 119 4.71 -16.61 20.35
C ASP A 119 3.85 -16.57 19.08
N SER A 120 2.87 -17.47 19.00
CA SER A 120 1.93 -17.56 17.89
C SER A 120 1.07 -16.30 17.75
N ALA A 121 0.51 -15.82 18.87
CA ALA A 121 -0.35 -14.64 18.91
C ALA A 121 0.44 -13.37 18.52
N THR A 122 1.66 -13.21 19.05
CA THR A 122 2.52 -12.06 18.73
C THR A 122 2.91 -12.08 17.25
N ALA A 123 3.31 -13.23 16.71
CA ALA A 123 3.66 -13.37 15.30
C ALA A 123 2.48 -13.01 14.38
N ALA A 124 1.29 -13.56 14.66
CA ALA A 124 0.09 -13.27 13.88
C ALA A 124 -0.32 -11.78 13.95
N HIS A 125 -0.25 -11.18 15.13
CA HIS A 125 -0.56 -9.76 15.33
C HIS A 125 0.39 -8.85 14.54
N LEU A 126 1.71 -9.07 14.68
CA LEU A 126 2.73 -8.25 14.02
C LEU A 126 2.69 -8.37 12.50
N ASP A 127 2.50 -9.59 11.97
CA ASP A 127 2.36 -9.80 10.54
C ASP A 127 1.13 -9.08 9.98
N HIS A 128 0.01 -9.13 10.69
CA HIS A 128 -1.19 -8.41 10.29
C HIS A 128 -1.02 -6.89 10.31
N ILE A 129 -0.38 -6.35 11.35
CA ILE A 129 -0.03 -4.92 11.40
C ILE A 129 0.88 -4.52 10.24
N LYS A 130 1.86 -5.36 9.89
CA LYS A 130 2.73 -5.13 8.74
C LYS A 130 1.90 -5.06 7.45
N ARG A 131 0.96 -5.97 7.25
CA ARG A 131 0.05 -5.97 6.09
C ARG A 131 -0.89 -4.77 6.07
N LEU A 132 -1.47 -4.38 7.22
CA LEU A 132 -2.34 -3.20 7.33
C LEU A 132 -1.61 -1.89 7.04
N SER A 133 -0.30 -1.84 7.27
CA SER A 133 0.52 -0.66 6.97
C SER A 133 0.98 -0.58 5.52
N LEU A 134 0.78 -1.62 4.73
CA LEU A 134 0.82 -1.52 3.28
C LEU A 134 -0.49 -0.84 2.86
N LYS A 135 -0.43 0.45 2.50
CA LYS A 135 -1.62 1.16 2.01
C LYS A 135 -2.15 0.40 0.79
N PRO A 136 -3.47 0.16 0.65
CA PRO A 136 -4.03 -0.49 -0.54
C PRO A 136 -3.58 0.18 -1.85
N GLU A 137 -3.38 1.49 -1.84
CA GLU A 137 -2.82 2.27 -2.95
C GLU A 137 -1.43 1.79 -3.39
N ASP A 138 -0.58 1.34 -2.47
CA ASP A 138 0.79 0.86 -2.75
C ASP A 138 0.82 -0.59 -3.26
N LEU A 139 -0.30 -1.31 -3.09
CA LEU A 139 -0.51 -2.64 -3.67
C LEU A 139 -1.19 -2.58 -5.04
N MET A 140 -1.41 -1.38 -5.58
CA MET A 140 -2.03 -1.25 -6.89
C MET A 140 -1.10 -1.83 -7.97
N PRO A 141 -1.65 -2.59 -8.95
CA PRO A 141 -0.84 -3.30 -9.94
C PRO A 141 0.17 -2.43 -10.68
N TRP A 142 -0.16 -1.16 -10.95
CA TRP A 142 0.75 -0.21 -11.60
C TRP A 142 1.92 0.22 -10.70
N LYS A 143 1.71 0.38 -9.39
CA LYS A 143 2.81 0.66 -8.44
C LYS A 143 3.69 -0.57 -8.20
N LEU A 144 3.11 -1.77 -8.22
CA LEU A 144 3.86 -3.02 -8.01
C LEU A 144 4.65 -3.46 -9.24
N HIS A 145 4.09 -3.27 -10.43
CA HIS A 145 4.64 -3.80 -11.68
C HIS A 145 5.17 -2.74 -12.64
N GLY A 146 4.96 -1.45 -12.36
CA GLY A 146 5.51 -0.33 -13.12
C GLY A 146 5.38 -0.51 -14.63
N ASP A 147 6.52 -0.56 -15.31
CA ASP A 147 6.64 -0.77 -16.76
C ASP A 147 5.82 -1.97 -17.29
N LYS A 148 5.88 -3.12 -16.61
CA LYS A 148 5.15 -4.34 -17.00
C LYS A 148 3.64 -4.17 -16.94
N TRP A 149 3.12 -3.32 -16.03
CA TRP A 149 1.70 -3.00 -16.02
C TRP A 149 1.33 -2.22 -17.27
N HIS A 150 2.08 -1.17 -17.60
CA HIS A 150 1.76 -0.27 -18.71
C HIS A 150 1.90 -0.94 -20.08
N LEU A 151 2.97 -1.71 -20.28
CA LEU A 151 3.23 -2.47 -21.51
C LEU A 151 2.35 -3.73 -21.62
N GLY A 152 1.76 -4.19 -20.52
CA GLY A 152 0.95 -5.40 -20.46
C GLY A 152 -0.50 -5.23 -20.95
N GLU A 153 -1.15 -6.37 -21.18
CA GLU A 153 -2.55 -6.44 -21.66
C GLU A 153 -3.59 -6.12 -20.56
N LYS A 154 -3.18 -6.13 -19.29
CA LYS A 154 -4.06 -5.86 -18.17
C LYS A 154 -4.27 -4.35 -18.01
N GLY A 155 -5.43 -3.98 -17.48
CA GLY A 155 -5.77 -2.59 -17.14
C GLY A 155 -6.60 -1.83 -18.18
N PHE A 156 -6.82 -2.39 -19.37
CA PHE A 156 -7.75 -1.81 -20.36
C PHE A 156 -9.22 -1.93 -19.90
N PRO A 157 -10.11 -1.04 -20.38
CA PRO A 157 -11.53 -1.11 -20.09
C PRO A 157 -12.14 -2.47 -20.47
N ILE A 158 -12.83 -3.09 -19.53
CA ILE A 158 -13.43 -4.43 -19.72
C ILE A 158 -14.53 -4.35 -20.79
N GLY A 159 -14.54 -5.33 -21.70
CA GLY A 159 -15.54 -5.44 -22.77
C GLY A 159 -15.36 -4.45 -23.92
N LYS A 160 -14.25 -3.70 -23.95
CA LYS A 160 -13.92 -2.80 -25.07
C LYS A 160 -12.82 -3.41 -25.94
N LYS A 161 -12.99 -3.31 -27.26
CA LYS A 161 -11.95 -3.67 -28.23
C LYS A 161 -10.83 -2.61 -28.20
N LEU A 162 -9.59 -3.08 -28.33
CA LEU A 162 -8.41 -2.25 -28.51
C LEU A 162 -8.25 -1.89 -30.00
N TYR A 163 -8.12 -0.60 -30.31
CA TYR A 163 -8.08 -0.05 -31.67
C TYR A 163 -6.70 0.49 -32.09
N TRP A 164 -5.69 0.35 -31.23
CA TRP A 164 -4.32 0.77 -31.52
C TRP A 164 -3.33 -0.36 -31.27
N ASP A 165 -2.23 -0.37 -32.03
CA ASP A 165 -1.15 -1.34 -31.89
C ASP A 165 -0.27 -1.00 -30.67
N ARG A 166 -0.20 -1.93 -29.72
CA ARG A 166 0.53 -1.74 -28.46
C ARG A 166 2.03 -1.56 -28.64
N ASN A 167 2.61 -2.04 -29.74
CA ASN A 167 4.04 -1.92 -29.99
C ASN A 167 4.47 -0.44 -30.11
N ILE A 168 3.55 0.43 -30.55
CA ILE A 168 3.76 1.89 -30.64
C ILE A 168 4.15 2.49 -29.29
N LEU A 169 3.62 1.96 -28.17
CA LEU A 169 3.93 2.47 -26.85
C LEU A 169 5.42 2.34 -26.54
N GLN A 170 6.04 1.20 -26.84
CA GLN A 170 7.47 1.01 -26.59
C GLN A 170 8.31 1.99 -27.40
N ASP A 171 7.99 2.16 -28.68
CA ASP A 171 8.71 3.07 -29.57
C ASP A 171 8.65 4.53 -29.07
N ILE A 172 7.47 4.97 -28.63
CA ILE A 172 7.28 6.33 -28.07
C ILE A 172 8.08 6.51 -26.77
N LEU A 173 8.02 5.54 -25.86
CA LEU A 173 8.75 5.60 -24.59
C LEU A 173 10.26 5.63 -24.82
N ASP A 174 10.76 4.83 -25.75
CA ASP A 174 12.17 4.79 -26.13
C ASP A 174 12.64 6.10 -26.77
N CYS A 175 11.86 6.64 -27.71
CA CYS A 175 12.15 7.94 -28.33
C CYS A 175 12.19 9.06 -27.28
N ALA A 176 11.20 9.11 -26.39
CA ALA A 176 11.14 10.12 -25.34
C ALA A 176 12.28 9.99 -24.34
N GLY A 177 12.60 8.77 -23.89
CA GLY A 177 13.69 8.50 -22.96
C GLY A 177 15.07 8.91 -23.51
N LYS A 178 15.24 8.87 -24.85
CA LYS A 178 16.48 9.29 -25.54
C LYS A 178 16.50 10.77 -25.93
N SER A 179 15.45 11.54 -25.62
CA SER A 179 15.31 12.93 -26.07
C SER A 179 16.14 13.93 -25.27
N GLY A 180 16.59 13.58 -24.06
CA GLY A 180 17.40 14.47 -23.24
C GLY A 180 18.10 13.77 -22.09
N LYS A 181 18.94 14.52 -21.38
CA LYS A 181 19.57 14.06 -20.13
C LYS A 181 18.66 14.40 -18.95
N ASN A 182 18.78 13.66 -17.85
CA ASN A 182 18.04 13.90 -16.60
C ASN A 182 16.51 13.77 -16.72
N LEU A 183 16.03 12.91 -17.62
CA LEU A 183 14.63 12.52 -17.67
C LEU A 183 14.38 11.33 -16.73
N GLU A 184 13.38 11.46 -15.87
CA GLU A 184 12.88 10.41 -15.01
C GLU A 184 11.49 9.97 -15.50
N ILE A 185 11.32 8.65 -15.66
CA ILE A 185 10.04 8.05 -16.05
C ILE A 185 9.32 7.61 -14.78
N GLN A 186 8.08 8.09 -14.60
CA GLN A 186 7.23 7.70 -13.48
C GLN A 186 6.09 6.80 -13.95
N TRP A 187 5.92 5.68 -13.25
CA TRP A 187 4.99 4.59 -13.54
C TRP A 187 3.93 4.40 -12.44
N ASP A 188 3.80 5.39 -11.57
CA ASP A 188 2.98 5.33 -10.35
C ASP A 188 1.50 5.66 -10.59
N ASN A 189 1.14 6.05 -11.81
CA ASN A 189 -0.22 6.34 -12.23
C ASN A 189 -0.85 5.13 -12.91
N ARG A 190 -2.15 4.93 -12.68
CA ARG A 190 -2.88 3.74 -13.15
C ARG A 190 -2.90 3.59 -14.67
N ASP A 191 -3.12 4.69 -15.36
CA ASP A 191 -3.48 4.73 -16.78
C ASP A 191 -2.48 5.51 -17.63
N CYS A 192 -1.50 6.19 -17.02
CA CYS A 192 -0.52 6.97 -17.73
C CYS A 192 0.91 6.79 -17.21
N VAL A 193 1.87 7.06 -18.09
CA VAL A 193 3.30 7.15 -17.79
C VAL A 193 3.69 8.60 -17.96
N THR A 194 4.47 9.15 -17.04
CA THR A 194 4.92 10.55 -17.14
C THR A 194 6.43 10.65 -17.20
N PHE A 195 6.92 11.62 -17.98
CA PHE A 195 8.32 11.97 -18.09
C PHE A 195 8.53 13.32 -17.41
N ARG A 196 9.44 13.36 -16.45
CA ARG A 196 9.81 14.56 -15.70
C ARG A 196 11.28 14.87 -15.91
N VAL A 197 11.60 16.15 -16.02
CA VAL A 197 12.98 16.61 -15.95
C VAL A 197 13.35 16.71 -14.46
N LYS A 198 14.48 16.12 -14.07
CA LYS A 198 14.94 16.14 -12.68
C LYS A 198 15.04 17.59 -12.16
N GLY A 199 14.43 17.85 -11.01
CA GLY A 199 14.37 19.19 -10.41
C GLY A 199 13.21 20.06 -10.89
N VAL A 200 12.45 19.63 -11.91
CA VAL A 200 11.24 20.32 -12.37
C VAL A 200 10.00 19.62 -11.79
N THR A 201 9.09 20.39 -11.19
CA THR A 201 7.87 19.87 -10.57
C THR A 201 6.83 19.38 -11.58
N HIS A 202 6.78 20.01 -12.75
CA HIS A 202 5.81 19.70 -13.81
C HIS A 202 6.34 18.60 -14.74
N SER A 203 5.46 17.69 -15.17
CA SER A 203 5.80 16.71 -16.21
C SER A 203 5.93 17.39 -17.57
N TRP A 204 6.97 17.02 -18.31
CA TRP A 204 7.13 17.42 -19.70
C TRP A 204 6.18 16.65 -20.61
N MET A 205 6.09 15.33 -20.40
CA MET A 205 5.27 14.46 -21.24
C MET A 205 4.43 13.50 -20.39
N MET A 206 3.22 13.23 -20.84
CA MET A 206 2.34 12.19 -20.32
C MET A 206 1.86 11.30 -21.47
N VAL A 207 1.95 9.98 -21.30
CA VAL A 207 1.46 8.99 -22.25
C VAL A 207 0.33 8.21 -21.60
N LYS A 208 -0.92 8.33 -22.10
CA LYS A 208 -2.04 7.51 -21.63
C LYS A 208 -1.97 6.12 -22.25
N THR A 209 -1.71 5.14 -21.42
CA THR A 209 -1.40 3.75 -21.82
C THR A 209 -2.60 2.80 -21.78
N LYS A 210 -3.70 3.19 -21.12
CA LYS A 210 -4.88 2.32 -20.91
C LYS A 210 -6.16 2.79 -21.62
N GLY A 211 -6.05 3.73 -22.56
CA GLY A 211 -7.12 4.05 -23.50
C GLY A 211 -7.31 2.94 -24.54
N ASN A 212 -8.55 2.65 -24.95
CA ASN A 212 -8.81 1.59 -25.93
C ASN A 212 -8.86 2.09 -27.39
N GLU A 213 -9.11 3.37 -27.63
CA GLU A 213 -9.37 3.91 -28.99
C GLU A 213 -8.11 4.37 -29.74
N PHE A 214 -7.14 4.89 -29.01
CA PHE A 214 -5.85 5.37 -29.50
C PHE A 214 -4.89 5.49 -28.31
N LEU A 215 -3.60 5.52 -28.60
CA LEU A 215 -2.58 5.94 -27.66
C LEU A 215 -2.46 7.46 -27.70
N GLU A 216 -2.59 8.11 -26.54
CA GLU A 216 -2.55 9.57 -26.43
C GLU A 216 -1.25 10.01 -25.74
N VAL A 217 -0.50 10.89 -26.40
CA VAL A 217 0.69 11.55 -25.85
C VAL A 217 0.38 13.03 -25.67
N ARG A 218 0.63 13.57 -24.48
CA ARG A 218 0.50 14.99 -24.15
C ARG A 218 1.87 15.55 -23.83
N LEU A 219 2.24 16.65 -24.47
CA LEU A 219 3.51 17.34 -24.27
C LEU A 219 3.23 18.77 -23.83
N SER A 220 3.72 19.15 -22.64
CA SER A 220 3.56 20.48 -22.09
C SER A 220 4.75 21.35 -22.48
N GLY A 221 4.48 22.56 -22.98
CA GLY A 221 5.50 23.51 -23.43
C GLY A 221 5.15 24.97 -23.14
N PRO A 222 6.11 25.89 -23.28
CA PRO A 222 5.87 27.32 -23.08
C PRO A 222 4.82 27.87 -24.03
N SER A 223 3.89 28.67 -23.48
CA SER A 223 2.78 29.20 -24.26
C SER A 223 3.27 30.11 -25.41
N GLY A 224 2.70 29.91 -26.61
CA GLY A 224 3.08 30.64 -27.83
C GLY A 224 4.46 30.28 -28.41
N LYS A 225 5.17 29.32 -27.82
CA LYS A 225 6.46 28.80 -28.35
C LYS A 225 6.34 27.40 -28.93
N VAL A 226 5.24 26.70 -28.67
CA VAL A 226 4.89 25.41 -29.27
C VAL A 226 3.65 25.60 -30.14
N ASN A 227 3.58 24.88 -31.27
CA ASN A 227 2.44 24.96 -32.20
C ASN A 227 2.22 23.64 -32.95
N LEU A 228 1.08 23.54 -33.65
CA LEU A 228 0.70 22.32 -34.39
C LEU A 228 1.63 21.99 -35.57
N ASP A 229 2.26 22.98 -36.20
CA ASP A 229 3.14 22.74 -37.35
C ASP A 229 4.38 21.93 -36.95
N MET A 230 4.87 22.10 -35.71
CA MET A 230 5.98 21.29 -35.17
C MET A 230 5.64 19.80 -35.13
N ALA A 231 4.37 19.46 -34.88
CA ALA A 231 3.88 18.09 -34.76
C ALA A 231 3.34 17.52 -36.08
N LYS A 232 3.40 18.29 -37.17
CA LYS A 232 2.77 17.92 -38.45
C LYS A 232 3.23 16.56 -38.93
N GLY A 233 2.29 15.63 -39.10
CA GLY A 233 2.55 14.27 -39.58
C GLY A 233 3.27 13.39 -38.55
N ILE A 234 2.97 13.59 -37.27
CA ILE A 234 3.27 12.68 -36.16
C ILE A 234 1.94 12.36 -35.47
N GLY A 235 1.52 11.10 -35.50
CA GLY A 235 0.17 10.70 -35.10
C GLY A 235 -0.83 10.85 -36.26
N PHE A 236 -1.96 10.15 -36.15
CA PHE A 236 -3.06 10.30 -37.11
C PHE A 236 -3.88 11.58 -36.85
N GLU A 237 -3.76 12.15 -35.64
CA GLU A 237 -4.43 13.37 -35.22
C GLU A 237 -3.54 14.14 -34.24
N GLN A 238 -3.52 15.46 -34.38
CA GLN A 238 -2.82 16.41 -33.51
C GLN A 238 -3.79 17.49 -33.04
N GLU A 239 -3.68 17.86 -31.77
CA GLU A 239 -4.49 18.92 -31.15
C GLU A 239 -3.57 19.81 -30.31
N LEU A 240 -3.86 21.12 -30.29
CA LEU A 240 -3.18 22.08 -29.44
C LEU A 240 -4.19 22.64 -28.45
N ILE A 241 -3.93 22.42 -27.17
CA ILE A 241 -4.71 22.99 -26.08
C ILE A 241 -3.92 24.19 -25.56
N GLU A 242 -4.40 25.38 -25.89
CA GLU A 242 -3.78 26.63 -25.44
C GLU A 242 -4.26 26.99 -24.03
N HIS A 243 -3.32 27.27 -23.13
CA HIS A 243 -3.64 27.76 -21.79
C HIS A 243 -3.01 29.13 -21.59
N ARG A 244 -3.84 30.16 -21.39
CA ARG A 244 -3.35 31.50 -21.03
C ARG A 244 -2.61 31.43 -19.69
N ASN A 245 -1.30 31.69 -19.72
CA ASN A 245 -0.38 31.86 -18.58
C ASN A 245 0.09 30.58 -17.86
N GLU A 246 -0.20 29.37 -18.35
CA GLU A 246 0.36 28.13 -17.79
C GLU A 246 1.35 27.47 -18.76
N MET A 247 0.86 26.55 -19.59
CA MET A 247 1.63 25.83 -20.60
C MET A 247 0.67 25.40 -21.70
N ASP A 248 1.07 25.56 -22.96
CA ASP A 248 0.33 24.96 -24.06
C ASP A 248 0.62 23.47 -24.10
N VAL A 249 -0.38 22.68 -24.50
CA VAL A 249 -0.26 21.22 -24.57
C VAL A 249 -0.50 20.75 -25.99
N ILE A 250 0.53 20.12 -26.58
CA ILE A 250 0.38 19.37 -27.82
C ILE A 250 -0.09 17.96 -27.48
N VAL A 251 -1.23 17.56 -28.04
CA VAL A 251 -1.78 16.21 -27.93
C VAL A 251 -1.59 15.49 -29.25
N LEU A 252 -0.95 14.33 -29.21
CA LEU A 252 -0.74 13.44 -30.34
C LEU A 252 -1.50 12.14 -30.12
N LYS A 253 -2.24 11.68 -31.13
CA LYS A 253 -3.00 10.42 -31.07
C LYS A 253 -2.43 9.44 -32.10
N PHE A 254 -2.22 8.19 -31.66
CA PHE A 254 -1.65 7.11 -32.47
C PHE A 254 -2.56 5.88 -32.46
N ARG A 255 -2.63 5.20 -33.59
CA ARG A 255 -3.31 3.91 -33.77
C ARG A 255 -2.42 2.86 -34.41
N LYS A 256 -1.57 3.24 -35.37
CA LYS A 256 -0.75 2.30 -36.14
C LYS A 256 0.72 2.72 -36.18
N PRO A 257 1.66 1.79 -36.38
CA PRO A 257 3.08 2.12 -36.52
C PRO A 257 3.37 3.12 -37.64
N GLU A 258 2.54 3.18 -38.69
CA GLU A 258 2.72 4.12 -39.80
C GLU A 258 2.36 5.58 -39.46
N ASP A 259 1.74 5.82 -38.30
CA ASP A 259 1.35 7.18 -37.88
C ASP A 259 2.57 8.08 -37.57
N PHE A 260 3.78 7.52 -37.51
CA PHE A 260 5.01 8.27 -37.31
C PHE A 260 6.22 7.53 -37.90
N SER A 261 7.35 8.22 -37.99
CA SER A 261 8.66 7.59 -38.18
C SER A 261 9.55 7.88 -36.99
N LEU A 262 10.39 6.91 -36.60
CA LEU A 262 11.29 7.04 -35.45
C LEU A 262 12.19 8.29 -35.52
N PRO A 263 12.83 8.65 -36.67
CA PRO A 263 13.66 9.84 -36.75
C PRO A 263 12.85 11.11 -36.47
N LYS A 264 11.69 11.24 -37.12
CA LYS A 264 10.84 12.43 -37.00
C LYS A 264 10.28 12.59 -35.59
N LEU A 265 9.84 11.49 -34.97
CA LEU A 265 9.38 11.49 -33.59
C LEU A 265 10.50 11.88 -32.62
N SER A 266 11.70 11.33 -32.83
CA SER A 266 12.86 11.64 -31.99
C SER A 266 13.28 13.11 -32.10
N ASP A 267 13.29 13.68 -33.31
CA ASP A 267 13.69 15.06 -33.53
C ASP A 267 12.68 16.02 -32.91
N PHE A 268 11.38 15.77 -33.12
CA PHE A 268 10.30 16.53 -32.50
C PHE A 268 10.36 16.51 -30.97
N PHE A 269 10.55 15.33 -30.36
CA PHE A 269 10.66 15.24 -28.89
C PHE A 269 11.87 15.98 -28.34
N LYS A 270 13.03 15.92 -29.01
CA LYS A 270 14.23 16.69 -28.60
C LYS A 270 13.98 18.19 -28.67
N GLU A 271 13.40 18.67 -29.77
CA GLU A 271 13.08 20.08 -29.97
C GLU A 271 12.08 20.57 -28.91
N HIS A 272 10.98 19.85 -28.73
CA HIS A 272 9.94 20.19 -27.75
C HIS A 272 10.46 20.18 -26.32
N LEU A 273 11.28 19.19 -25.94
CA LEU A 273 11.91 19.15 -24.62
C LEU A 273 12.84 20.35 -24.40
N GLY A 274 13.56 20.77 -25.44
CA GLY A 274 14.41 21.96 -25.40
C GLY A 274 13.62 23.22 -25.04
N HIS A 275 12.43 23.40 -25.60
CA HIS A 275 11.54 24.51 -25.23
C HIS A 275 11.07 24.42 -23.78
N PHE A 276 10.68 23.23 -23.32
CA PHE A 276 10.22 23.01 -21.95
C PHE A 276 11.30 23.32 -20.91
N ILE A 277 12.55 22.89 -21.16
CA ILE A 277 13.68 23.14 -20.24
C ILE A 277 14.00 24.64 -20.16
N LYS A 278 14.08 25.33 -21.30
CA LYS A 278 14.39 26.78 -21.34
C LYS A 278 13.41 27.61 -20.51
N MET A 279 12.12 27.30 -20.63
CA MET A 279 11.06 27.95 -19.83
C MET A 279 11.26 27.80 -18.32
N LYS A 280 11.79 26.66 -17.86
CA LYS A 280 12.01 26.38 -16.43
C LYS A 280 13.36 26.85 -15.90
N SER A 281 14.34 27.11 -16.77
CA SER A 281 15.58 27.80 -16.36
C SER A 281 15.42 29.32 -16.22
N GLU A 282 14.35 29.88 -16.80
CA GLU A 282 14.07 31.32 -16.81
C GLU A 282 13.12 31.77 -15.67
N ASN A 283 12.61 30.84 -14.86
CA ASN A 283 11.79 31.09 -13.66
C ASN A 283 12.48 30.54 -12.41
#